data_AF-A0A0B2RD70-F1
#
_entry.id   AF-A0A0B2RD70-F1
#
_cell.length_a   1.000
_cell.length_b   1.000
_cell.length_c   1.000
_cell.angle_alpha   90.00
_cell.angle_beta   90.00
_cell.angle_gamma   90.00
#
_symmetry.space_group_name_H-M   'P 1'
#
loop_
_entity.id
_entity.type
_entity.pdbx_description
1 polymer ?
#
loop_
_entity_poly.entity_id
_entity_poly.type
_entity_poly.pdbx_seq_one_letter_code
_entity_poly.pdbx_strand_id
1 'polypeptide(L)'
;MKMGTRRKKREEAPLSLSEDDDGDENENSQNEGSKRVKNEGYEQAREQRIKENMERMQKLGLFDLSHKLKPLKKQKKRTHQPNHSPQRRSFRIMSRAPINYAERDFRESASKKNDEVEIVIPEGTNPEVYTEEQEKLLGDCESTWELYVDGYDEDGNRIYDPIKGETCHQCRQKTLGQHTHCNKCELLQGQFCGDCLYMRYGENVVEANHNTKWTCPPCRDICNCSRCRRGKGWMPTGNIYSKVSKLGFKSVAHYLIKNRRSKLEGSDAENIVPEEISEAEASADTTPNRPTRTRASKKRA
;
A
#
# COMPACT_ATOMS: atom_id res chain seq x y z
N MET A 1 14.57 -30.28 -27.01
CA MET A 1 13.49 -29.59 -27.76
C MET A 1 12.17 -29.77 -27.01
N LYS A 2 11.27 -28.78 -26.98
CA LYS A 2 9.89 -28.93 -26.45
C LYS A 2 8.92 -28.28 -27.43
N MET A 3 8.11 -29.10 -28.11
CA MET A 3 7.15 -28.65 -29.13
C MET A 3 5.84 -28.18 -28.47
N GLY A 4 5.27 -27.08 -28.98
CA GLY A 4 3.95 -26.61 -28.55
C GLY A 4 2.80 -27.33 -29.27
N THR A 5 1.67 -27.52 -28.58
CA THR A 5 0.48 -28.18 -29.13
C THR A 5 -0.62 -27.19 -29.52
N ARG A 6 -0.82 -27.03 -30.83
CA ARG A 6 -1.81 -26.15 -31.46
C ARG A 6 -3.19 -26.80 -31.40
N ARG A 7 -4.21 -26.14 -30.82
CA ARG A 7 -5.60 -26.65 -30.83
C ARG A 7 -6.13 -26.71 -32.28
N LYS A 8 -6.89 -27.77 -32.59
CA LYS A 8 -7.25 -28.16 -33.95
C LYS A 8 -8.67 -27.68 -34.32
N LYS A 9 -8.82 -27.09 -35.50
CA LYS A 9 -10.10 -26.71 -36.13
C LYS A 9 -10.88 -27.98 -36.55
N ARG A 10 -12.21 -27.87 -36.64
CA ARG A 10 -13.06 -28.74 -37.46
C ARG A 10 -14.19 -27.91 -38.07
N GLU A 11 -14.46 -28.13 -39.35
CA GLU A 11 -15.59 -27.60 -40.11
C GLU A 11 -16.85 -28.49 -39.91
N GLU A 12 -18.06 -28.30 -40.48
CA GLU A 12 -18.53 -27.61 -41.71
C GLU A 12 -19.92 -26.91 -41.53
N ALA A 13 -20.50 -26.40 -42.62
CA ALA A 13 -21.81 -25.71 -42.72
C ALA A 13 -22.86 -26.64 -43.45
N PRO A 14 -23.98 -26.23 -44.14
CA PRO A 14 -24.45 -24.90 -44.59
C PRO A 14 -25.97 -24.53 -44.52
N LEU A 15 -26.24 -23.23 -44.68
CA LEU A 15 -27.33 -22.50 -45.40
C LEU A 15 -28.77 -23.06 -45.59
N SER A 16 -29.75 -22.33 -45.01
CA SER A 16 -30.83 -21.57 -45.71
C SER A 16 -31.39 -20.50 -44.72
N LEU A 17 -31.81 -19.27 -45.01
CA LEU A 17 -32.22 -18.46 -46.19
C LEU A 17 -33.73 -18.44 -46.52
N SER A 18 -34.42 -17.43 -45.97
CA SER A 18 -35.64 -16.78 -46.49
C SER A 18 -35.82 -15.42 -45.79
N GLU A 19 -36.07 -14.35 -46.54
CA GLU A 19 -36.62 -13.07 -46.02
C GLU A 19 -38.11 -13.26 -45.62
N ASP A 20 -38.69 -12.53 -44.65
CA ASP A 20 -39.47 -11.28 -44.79
C ASP A 20 -40.07 -10.94 -43.37
N ASP A 21 -40.53 -9.74 -42.98
CA ASP A 21 -40.18 -8.34 -43.28
C ASP A 21 -40.81 -7.39 -42.18
N ASP A 22 -40.97 -6.10 -42.48
CA ASP A 22 -41.54 -4.90 -41.80
C ASP A 22 -42.67 -4.98 -40.72
N GLY A 23 -42.81 -3.91 -39.92
CA GLY A 23 -44.14 -3.36 -39.55
C GLY A 23 -44.74 -3.45 -38.11
N ASP A 24 -44.43 -2.43 -37.28
CA ASP A 24 -45.40 -1.62 -36.48
C ASP A 24 -46.02 -2.08 -35.11
N GLU A 25 -46.94 -1.24 -34.59
CA GLU A 25 -47.15 -0.88 -33.17
C GLU A 25 -47.91 -1.84 -32.22
N ASN A 26 -47.37 -1.92 -30.99
CA ASN A 26 -48.07 -1.80 -29.69
C ASN A 26 -49.54 -2.25 -29.54
N GLU A 27 -49.77 -3.39 -28.86
CA GLU A 27 -50.96 -3.55 -28.01
C GLU A 27 -50.69 -4.32 -26.70
N ASN A 28 -51.21 -3.81 -25.58
CA ASN A 28 -51.00 -4.36 -24.23
C ASN A 28 -52.33 -4.68 -23.53
N SER A 29 -52.71 -5.96 -23.47
CA SER A 29 -53.53 -6.56 -22.39
C SER A 29 -53.71 -8.09 -22.53
N GLN A 30 -52.74 -8.89 -22.04
CA GLN A 30 -52.95 -10.33 -21.73
C GLN A 30 -51.77 -11.06 -21.02
N ASN A 31 -50.55 -10.50 -21.01
CA ASN A 31 -49.30 -11.25 -20.69
C ASN A 31 -48.99 -11.43 -19.18
N GLU A 32 -49.95 -11.23 -18.27
CA GLU A 32 -49.74 -11.41 -16.81
C GLU A 32 -49.83 -12.88 -16.38
N GLY A 33 -50.84 -13.62 -16.85
CA GLY A 33 -51.09 -14.99 -16.41
C GLY A 33 -49.97 -15.98 -16.77
N SER A 34 -49.45 -15.91 -18.00
CA SER A 34 -48.45 -16.87 -18.50
C SER A 34 -47.08 -16.76 -17.80
N LYS A 35 -46.70 -15.54 -17.34
CA LYS A 35 -45.44 -15.32 -16.62
C LYS A 35 -45.46 -15.94 -15.23
N ARG A 36 -46.58 -15.84 -14.51
CA ARG A 36 -46.73 -16.33 -13.14
C ARG A 36 -46.52 -17.84 -13.05
N VAL A 37 -47.21 -18.61 -13.89
CA VAL A 37 -47.10 -20.09 -13.95
C VAL A 37 -45.67 -20.55 -14.29
N LYS A 38 -44.98 -19.84 -15.20
CA LYS A 38 -43.59 -20.15 -15.55
C LYS A 38 -42.59 -19.82 -14.44
N ASN A 39 -42.88 -18.83 -13.59
CA ASN A 39 -42.00 -18.46 -12.48
C ASN A 39 -42.14 -19.44 -11.29
N GLU A 40 -43.35 -19.90 -10.98
CA GLU A 40 -43.62 -20.84 -9.87
C GLU A 40 -42.84 -22.16 -10.03
N GLY A 41 -42.79 -22.74 -11.23
CA GLY A 41 -41.99 -23.95 -11.50
C GLY A 41 -40.47 -23.74 -11.37
N TYR A 42 -39.97 -22.54 -11.74
CA TYR A 42 -38.57 -22.17 -11.53
C TYR A 42 -38.24 -21.99 -10.05
N GLU A 43 -39.14 -21.37 -9.28
CA GLU A 43 -38.97 -21.14 -7.85
C GLU A 43 -39.03 -22.45 -7.05
N GLN A 44 -39.94 -23.38 -7.36
CA GLN A 44 -39.96 -24.72 -6.77
C GLN A 44 -38.65 -25.49 -7.03
N ALA A 45 -38.17 -25.52 -8.28
CA ALA A 45 -36.89 -26.16 -8.62
C ALA A 45 -35.69 -25.45 -7.97
N ARG A 46 -35.79 -24.15 -7.68
CA ARG A 46 -34.79 -23.39 -6.93
C ARG A 46 -34.82 -23.72 -5.44
N GLU A 47 -35.99 -23.90 -4.84
CA GLU A 47 -36.16 -24.28 -3.44
C GLU A 47 -35.71 -25.71 -3.15
N GLN A 48 -36.04 -26.66 -4.04
CA GLN A 48 -35.53 -28.04 -3.97
C GLN A 48 -33.99 -28.06 -3.93
N ARG A 49 -33.32 -27.37 -4.85
CA ARG A 49 -31.86 -27.24 -4.85
C ARG A 49 -31.31 -26.53 -3.62
N ILE A 50 -32.05 -25.59 -3.00
CA ILE A 50 -31.63 -24.97 -1.74
C ILE A 50 -31.73 -25.99 -0.59
N LYS A 51 -32.82 -26.75 -0.52
CA LYS A 51 -33.02 -27.82 0.48
C LYS A 51 -31.95 -28.90 0.37
N GLU A 52 -31.71 -29.44 -0.82
CA GLU A 52 -30.63 -30.41 -1.09
C GLU A 52 -29.25 -29.90 -0.65
N ASN A 53 -28.94 -28.63 -0.92
CA ASN A 53 -27.67 -28.05 -0.49
C ASN A 53 -27.61 -27.82 1.03
N MET A 54 -28.73 -27.49 1.70
CA MET A 54 -28.77 -27.42 3.17
C MET A 54 -28.57 -28.80 3.81
N GLU A 55 -29.27 -29.83 3.32
CA GLU A 55 -29.12 -31.21 3.79
C GLU A 55 -27.71 -31.75 3.53
N ARG A 56 -27.11 -31.41 2.38
CA ARG A 56 -25.69 -31.72 2.09
C ARG A 56 -24.73 -31.02 3.05
N MET A 57 -24.96 -29.75 3.39
CA MET A 57 -24.14 -29.00 4.34
C MET A 57 -24.27 -29.52 5.78
N GLN A 58 -25.47 -30.00 6.16
CA GLN A 58 -25.71 -30.70 7.43
C GLN A 58 -25.02 -32.07 7.46
N LYS A 59 -25.18 -32.89 6.42
CA LYS A 59 -24.54 -34.22 6.29
C LYS A 59 -23.01 -34.17 6.28
N LEU A 60 -22.43 -33.05 5.84
CA LEU A 60 -20.99 -32.78 5.89
C LEU A 60 -20.53 -32.09 7.20
N GLY A 61 -21.44 -31.85 8.16
CA GLY A 61 -21.13 -31.34 9.51
C GLY A 61 -20.64 -29.89 9.57
N LEU A 62 -20.80 -29.07 8.52
CA LEU A 62 -20.18 -27.74 8.47
C LEU A 62 -20.71 -26.78 9.56
N PHE A 63 -21.96 -26.95 9.99
CA PHE A 63 -22.53 -26.17 11.10
C PHE A 63 -21.86 -26.51 12.44
N ASP A 64 -21.66 -27.79 12.75
CA ASP A 64 -20.96 -28.23 13.97
C ASP A 64 -19.48 -27.85 13.97
N LEU A 65 -18.83 -27.87 12.79
CA LEU A 65 -17.47 -27.37 12.62
C LEU A 65 -17.40 -25.86 12.90
N SER A 66 -18.38 -25.07 12.44
CA SER A 66 -18.45 -23.63 12.74
C SER A 66 -18.49 -23.36 14.25
N HIS A 67 -19.22 -24.14 15.03
CA HIS A 67 -19.28 -23.98 16.49
C HIS A 67 -17.99 -24.42 17.23
N LYS A 68 -17.16 -25.27 16.61
CA LYS A 68 -15.89 -25.76 17.17
C LYS A 68 -14.70 -24.83 16.89
N LEU A 69 -14.84 -23.87 15.97
CA LEU A 69 -13.80 -22.89 15.64
C LEU A 69 -13.80 -21.72 16.64
N LYS A 70 -12.76 -21.65 17.49
CA LYS A 70 -12.53 -20.49 18.36
C LYS A 70 -12.38 -19.21 17.50
N PRO A 71 -13.08 -18.11 17.83
CA PRO A 71 -12.99 -16.88 17.03
C PRO A 71 -11.59 -16.26 17.15
N LEU A 72 -10.82 -16.32 16.05
CA LEU A 72 -9.53 -15.63 15.95
C LEU A 72 -9.72 -14.13 16.18
N LYS A 73 -8.89 -13.55 17.07
CA LYS A 73 -8.92 -12.11 17.40
C LYS A 73 -8.81 -11.29 16.12
N LYS A 74 -9.90 -10.60 15.74
CA LYS A 74 -9.98 -9.80 14.50
C LYS A 74 -8.87 -8.74 14.49
N GLN A 75 -7.86 -8.93 13.65
CA GLN A 75 -6.85 -7.90 13.41
C GLN A 75 -7.55 -6.62 12.90
N LYS A 76 -7.15 -5.46 13.43
CA LYS A 76 -7.77 -4.17 13.09
C LYS A 76 -7.56 -3.86 11.61
N LYS A 77 -8.60 -4.03 10.79
CA LYS A 77 -8.61 -3.50 9.42
C LYS A 77 -8.43 -1.98 9.49
N ARG A 78 -7.53 -1.45 8.66
CA ARG A 78 -7.30 0.00 8.56
C ARG A 78 -8.58 0.69 8.08
N THR A 79 -8.82 1.90 8.55
CA THR A 79 -9.94 2.74 8.15
C THR A 79 -9.86 3.08 6.66
N HIS A 80 -10.85 2.64 5.89
CA HIS A 80 -11.22 3.35 4.66
C HIS A 80 -11.94 4.64 5.05
N GLN A 81 -11.73 5.71 4.29
CA GLN A 81 -12.56 6.92 4.38
C GLN A 81 -14.02 6.57 4.02
N PRO A 82 -15.03 7.22 4.63
CA PRO A 82 -16.42 7.05 4.23
C PRO A 82 -16.60 7.57 2.80
N ASN A 83 -16.95 6.68 1.88
CA ASN A 83 -17.26 7.08 0.51
C ASN A 83 -18.68 7.64 0.47
N HIS A 84 -18.83 8.95 0.27
CA HIS A 84 -20.13 9.65 0.31
C HIS A 84 -21.03 9.39 -0.92
N SER A 85 -20.70 8.38 -1.74
CA SER A 85 -21.63 7.79 -2.72
C SER A 85 -22.83 7.13 -2.00
N PRO A 86 -24.09 7.40 -2.40
CA PRO A 86 -25.25 6.68 -1.89
C PRO A 86 -25.09 5.17 -2.09
N GLN A 87 -24.97 4.42 -0.99
CA GLN A 87 -24.87 2.96 -1.06
C GLN A 87 -26.20 2.39 -1.57
N ARG A 88 -26.20 1.88 -2.80
CA ARG A 88 -27.37 1.34 -3.50
C ARG A 88 -27.89 0.07 -2.82
N ARG A 89 -28.59 0.25 -1.70
CA ARG A 89 -29.16 -0.81 -0.86
C ARG A 89 -30.19 -1.57 -1.67
N SER A 90 -29.97 -2.87 -1.89
CA SER A 90 -30.93 -3.69 -2.64
C SER A 90 -32.22 -3.87 -1.83
N PHE A 91 -33.36 -3.90 -2.52
CA PHE A 91 -34.70 -3.91 -1.92
C PHE A 91 -34.87 -4.97 -0.81
N ARG A 92 -34.29 -6.17 -0.99
CA ARG A 92 -34.30 -7.26 0.01
C ARG A 92 -33.68 -6.93 1.37
N ILE A 93 -32.93 -5.84 1.50
CA ILE A 93 -32.26 -5.42 2.74
C ILE A 93 -32.87 -4.12 3.30
N MET A 94 -33.81 -3.47 2.60
CA MET A 94 -34.41 -2.21 3.05
C MET A 94 -35.26 -2.36 4.32
N SER A 95 -35.91 -3.52 4.49
CA SER A 95 -36.74 -3.86 5.67
C SER A 95 -35.97 -4.09 6.97
N ARG A 96 -34.63 -4.10 6.95
CA ARG A 96 -33.79 -4.16 8.16
C ARG A 96 -33.26 -2.78 8.50
N ALA A 97 -33.24 -2.44 9.79
CA ALA A 97 -32.58 -1.22 10.27
C ALA A 97 -31.13 -1.13 9.75
N PRO A 98 -30.62 0.07 9.38
CA PRO A 98 -29.20 0.25 9.10
C PRO A 98 -28.37 -0.09 10.33
N ILE A 99 -27.31 -0.89 10.17
CA ILE A 99 -26.40 -1.20 11.29
C ILE A 99 -25.55 0.04 11.54
N ASN A 100 -25.79 0.71 12.67
CA ASN A 100 -25.01 1.87 13.06
C ASN A 100 -23.66 1.42 13.67
N TYR A 101 -22.57 1.73 13.00
CA TYR A 101 -21.20 1.46 13.48
C TYR A 101 -20.55 2.68 14.16
N ALA A 102 -21.32 3.75 14.43
CA ALA A 102 -20.82 4.98 15.04
C ALA A 102 -20.69 4.91 16.57
N GLU A 103 -21.23 3.88 17.22
CA GLU A 103 -20.97 3.58 18.63
C GLU A 103 -19.52 3.13 18.81
N ARG A 104 -18.66 4.12 18.98
CA ARG A 104 -17.29 3.98 19.48
C ARG A 104 -17.27 4.65 20.85
N ASP A 105 -16.78 3.91 21.85
CA ASP A 105 -16.54 4.47 23.18
C ASP A 105 -15.74 5.78 23.07
N PHE A 106 -16.23 6.83 23.72
CA PHE A 106 -15.45 8.03 23.98
C PHE A 106 -14.35 7.69 24.98
N ARG A 107 -13.27 7.06 24.48
CA ARG A 107 -12.01 7.04 25.21
C ARG A 107 -11.54 8.48 25.36
N GLU A 108 -11.50 8.94 26.60
CA GLU A 108 -10.99 10.26 26.95
C GLU A 108 -9.62 10.51 26.33
N SER A 109 -9.37 11.78 26.02
CA SER A 109 -8.14 12.27 25.42
C SER A 109 -6.98 12.12 26.40
N ALA A 110 -6.40 10.92 26.49
CA ALA A 110 -5.25 10.61 27.32
C ALA A 110 -4.16 11.69 27.12
N SER A 111 -3.89 12.44 28.20
CA SER A 111 -3.13 13.68 28.15
C SER A 111 -1.76 13.50 27.49
N LYS A 112 -1.28 14.55 26.83
CA LYS A 112 0.09 14.67 26.34
C LYS A 112 1.08 14.40 27.48
N LYS A 113 1.59 13.17 27.56
CA LYS A 113 2.83 12.81 28.24
C LYS A 113 3.89 12.64 27.14
N ASN A 114 5.15 12.88 27.49
CA ASN A 114 6.25 13.10 26.55
C ASN A 114 6.23 12.13 25.35
N ASP A 115 6.26 12.69 24.13
CA ASP A 115 6.05 11.98 22.85
C ASP A 115 7.30 11.17 22.44
N GLU A 116 7.67 10.21 23.29
CA GLU A 116 8.82 9.32 23.07
C GLU A 116 8.65 8.55 21.75
N VAL A 117 9.61 8.74 20.84
CA VAL A 117 9.44 8.39 19.42
C VAL A 117 9.80 6.92 19.17
N GLU A 118 9.09 6.00 19.83
CA GLU A 118 9.34 4.57 19.71
C GLU A 118 9.13 4.07 18.26
N ILE A 119 10.12 3.37 17.69
CA ILE A 119 10.03 2.75 16.36
C ILE A 119 10.12 1.23 16.50
N VAL A 120 8.98 0.59 16.80
CA VAL A 120 8.87 -0.87 16.83
C VAL A 120 8.81 -1.42 15.40
N ILE A 121 9.87 -2.12 14.99
CA ILE A 121 9.86 -3.00 13.82
C ILE A 121 9.86 -4.44 14.36
N PRO A 122 8.79 -5.23 14.14
CA PRO A 122 8.75 -6.61 14.60
C PRO A 122 9.83 -7.43 13.91
N GLU A 123 10.30 -8.48 14.57
CA GLU A 123 11.42 -9.28 14.06
C GLU A 123 10.98 -10.24 12.95
N GLY A 124 11.94 -10.62 12.11
CA GLY A 124 11.73 -11.49 10.95
C GLY A 124 11.81 -12.98 11.28
N THR A 125 11.73 -13.80 10.24
CA THR A 125 12.12 -15.21 10.31
C THR A 125 13.64 -15.35 10.47
N ASN A 126 14.39 -14.40 9.92
CA ASN A 126 15.84 -14.29 10.04
C ASN A 126 16.19 -13.03 10.86
N PRO A 127 17.30 -13.05 11.64
CA PRO A 127 17.80 -11.85 12.30
C PRO A 127 18.21 -10.77 11.30
N GLU A 128 18.05 -9.51 11.70
CA GLU A 128 18.40 -8.33 10.90
C GLU A 128 19.79 -7.84 11.28
N VAL A 129 20.82 -8.43 10.66
CA VAL A 129 22.24 -8.10 10.82
C VAL A 129 22.71 -7.26 9.64
N TYR A 130 23.57 -6.28 9.91
CA TYR A 130 24.26 -5.44 8.93
C TYR A 130 25.76 -5.46 9.20
N THR A 131 26.58 -5.43 8.15
CA THR A 131 28.06 -5.44 8.26
C THR A 131 28.67 -4.04 8.29
N GLU A 132 29.91 -3.91 8.74
CA GLU A 132 30.64 -2.63 8.68
C GLU A 132 30.77 -2.08 7.26
N GLU A 133 30.92 -2.96 6.27
CA GLU A 133 30.97 -2.60 4.86
C GLU A 133 29.64 -1.98 4.41
N GLN A 134 28.51 -2.51 4.89
CA GLN A 134 27.18 -1.97 4.59
C GLN A 134 26.94 -0.60 5.23
N GLU A 135 27.56 -0.31 6.39
CA GLU A 135 27.57 1.02 6.98
C GLU A 135 28.45 1.98 6.18
N LYS A 136 29.66 1.56 5.79
CA LYS A 136 30.58 2.32 4.89
C LYS A 136 30.02 2.49 3.46
N LEU A 137 28.96 1.76 3.10
CA LEU A 137 28.23 1.85 1.84
C LEU A 137 26.92 2.66 1.95
N LEU A 138 26.58 3.22 3.12
CA LEU A 138 25.59 4.30 3.20
C LEU A 138 26.12 5.49 2.40
N GLY A 139 25.29 6.05 1.53
CA GLY A 139 25.58 7.33 0.90
C GLY A 139 25.04 8.47 1.77
N ASP A 140 25.85 9.51 1.90
CA ASP A 140 25.44 10.83 2.34
C ASP A 140 25.11 11.72 1.14
N CYS A 141 24.40 12.81 1.39
CA CYS A 141 24.23 13.93 0.47
C CYS A 141 24.94 15.17 1.00
N GLU A 142 25.59 15.93 0.12
CA GLU A 142 26.16 17.24 0.44
C GLU A 142 25.10 18.34 0.27
N SER A 143 24.25 18.20 -0.74
CA SER A 143 23.15 19.11 -1.07
C SER A 143 21.80 18.61 -0.56
N THR A 144 21.07 19.49 0.14
CA THR A 144 19.73 19.22 0.67
C THR A 144 18.71 19.02 -0.46
N TRP A 145 17.94 17.93 -0.39
CA TRP A 145 16.86 17.66 -1.35
C TRP A 145 15.51 18.23 -0.88
N GLU A 146 14.86 19.02 -1.73
CA GLU A 146 13.51 19.53 -1.47
C GLU A 146 12.44 18.45 -1.74
N LEU A 147 11.90 17.90 -0.65
CA LEU A 147 10.87 16.87 -0.71
C LEU A 147 9.56 17.41 -1.30
N TYR A 148 8.94 16.59 -2.17
CA TYR A 148 7.65 16.85 -2.81
C TYR A 148 7.61 18.03 -3.81
N VAL A 149 8.76 18.43 -4.35
CA VAL A 149 8.86 19.42 -5.45
C VAL A 149 9.01 18.72 -6.80
N ASP A 150 10.01 17.87 -6.95
CA ASP A 150 10.29 17.14 -8.21
C ASP A 150 9.21 16.09 -8.53
N GLY A 151 8.62 16.20 -9.72
CA GLY A 151 7.53 15.35 -10.18
C GLY A 151 6.17 15.64 -9.51
N TYR A 152 5.95 16.88 -9.04
CA TYR A 152 4.68 17.37 -8.49
C TYR A 152 4.11 18.52 -9.34
N ASP A 153 2.78 18.72 -9.27
CA ASP A 153 2.07 19.84 -9.90
C ASP A 153 1.95 21.06 -8.97
N GLU A 154 1.48 22.19 -9.52
CA GLU A 154 1.31 23.46 -8.80
C GLU A 154 0.32 23.36 -7.61
N ASP A 155 -0.59 22.39 -7.63
CA ASP A 155 -1.52 22.09 -6.53
C ASP A 155 -0.88 21.20 -5.42
N GLY A 156 0.35 20.70 -5.65
CA GLY A 156 1.09 19.84 -4.73
C GLY A 156 0.74 18.35 -4.81
N ASN A 157 0.18 17.88 -5.93
CA ASN A 157 -0.05 16.46 -6.20
C ASN A 157 1.07 15.85 -7.03
N ARG A 158 1.40 14.58 -6.77
CA ARG A 158 2.42 13.84 -7.50
C ARG A 158 1.94 13.51 -8.92
N ILE A 159 2.71 13.86 -9.95
CA ILE A 159 2.36 13.67 -11.37
C ILE A 159 2.70 12.25 -11.81
N TYR A 160 1.69 11.50 -12.26
CA TYR A 160 1.82 10.12 -12.74
C TYR A 160 1.62 10.05 -14.26
N ASP A 161 2.56 9.43 -14.98
CA ASP A 161 2.46 9.17 -16.43
C ASP A 161 2.79 7.69 -16.72
N PRO A 162 1.90 6.92 -17.38
CA PRO A 162 2.14 5.51 -17.66
C PRO A 162 3.16 5.26 -18.79
N ILE A 163 3.35 6.23 -19.69
CA ILE A 163 4.17 6.16 -20.91
C ILE A 163 5.56 6.75 -20.64
N LYS A 164 5.63 8.05 -20.31
CA LYS A 164 6.88 8.78 -20.07
C LYS A 164 7.40 8.67 -18.63
N GLY A 165 6.56 8.27 -17.68
CA GLY A 165 6.95 8.16 -16.27
C GLY A 165 7.78 6.92 -15.97
N GLU A 166 8.91 7.13 -15.30
CA GLU A 166 9.85 6.09 -14.87
C GLU A 166 9.43 5.43 -13.56
N THR A 167 9.87 4.19 -13.32
CA THR A 167 9.32 3.35 -12.24
C THR A 167 10.27 3.26 -11.04
N CYS A 168 10.00 4.03 -9.99
CA CYS A 168 10.78 3.97 -8.74
C CYS A 168 10.63 2.60 -8.03
N HIS A 169 11.75 1.93 -7.74
CA HIS A 169 11.84 0.64 -7.05
C HIS A 169 11.14 0.61 -5.68
N GLN A 170 11.25 1.71 -4.93
CA GLN A 170 10.76 1.82 -3.55
C GLN A 170 9.23 1.96 -3.48
N CYS A 171 8.67 3.00 -4.12
CA CYS A 171 7.23 3.28 -4.09
C CYS A 171 6.43 2.55 -5.18
N ARG A 172 7.09 2.15 -6.29
CA ARG A 172 6.53 1.40 -7.44
C ARG A 172 5.47 2.19 -8.19
N GLN A 173 5.58 3.51 -8.13
CA GLN A 173 4.82 4.47 -8.91
C GLN A 173 5.61 4.80 -10.18
N LYS A 174 4.89 5.15 -11.26
CA LYS A 174 5.46 5.80 -12.44
C LYS A 174 5.24 7.30 -12.34
N THR A 175 6.29 8.11 -12.38
CA THR A 175 6.18 9.57 -12.15
C THR A 175 7.11 10.39 -13.03
N LEU A 176 6.72 11.64 -13.34
CA LEU A 176 7.48 12.60 -14.17
C LEU A 176 8.45 13.45 -13.33
N GLY A 177 9.26 12.81 -12.50
CA GLY A 177 10.35 13.43 -11.74
C GLY A 177 11.69 12.75 -12.03
N GLN A 178 12.77 13.30 -11.48
CA GLN A 178 14.11 12.72 -11.60
C GLN A 178 14.19 11.34 -10.94
N HIS A 179 14.83 10.39 -11.62
CA HIS A 179 15.16 9.07 -11.09
C HIS A 179 16.65 8.78 -11.24
N THR A 180 17.18 7.94 -10.36
CA THR A 180 18.55 7.43 -10.44
C THR A 180 18.74 6.36 -11.52
N HIS A 181 19.93 6.25 -12.10
CA HIS A 181 20.33 5.09 -12.93
C HIS A 181 21.59 4.42 -12.34
N CYS A 182 21.56 3.10 -12.18
CA CYS A 182 22.63 2.35 -11.52
C CYS A 182 23.72 1.89 -12.50
N ASN A 183 25.00 2.14 -12.17
CA ASN A 183 26.12 1.68 -12.99
C ASN A 183 26.30 0.15 -13.04
N LYS A 184 25.76 -0.59 -12.06
CA LYS A 184 25.85 -2.06 -11.97
C LYS A 184 24.58 -2.79 -12.41
N CYS A 185 23.45 -2.11 -12.65
CA CYS A 185 22.23 -2.77 -13.10
C CYS A 185 21.34 -1.89 -13.98
N GLU A 186 21.11 -2.35 -15.21
CA GLU A 186 20.29 -1.70 -16.25
C GLU A 186 18.77 -1.85 -16.01
N LEU A 187 18.39 -2.60 -14.98
CA LEU A 187 16.99 -2.93 -14.67
C LEU A 187 16.33 -1.90 -13.75
N LEU A 188 14.99 -1.94 -13.67
CA LEU A 188 14.11 -1.22 -12.73
C LEU A 188 14.39 -1.49 -11.23
N GLN A 189 15.51 -2.14 -10.91
CA GLN A 189 16.08 -2.24 -9.57
C GLN A 189 16.96 -1.04 -9.23
N GLY A 190 17.58 -0.40 -10.23
CA GLY A 190 18.44 0.77 -10.06
C GLY A 190 17.72 2.10 -9.90
N GLN A 191 16.43 2.18 -10.26
CA GLN A 191 15.69 3.43 -10.34
C GLN A 191 14.99 3.82 -9.03
N PHE A 192 15.30 5.00 -8.51
CA PHE A 192 14.68 5.61 -7.34
C PHE A 192 14.36 7.08 -7.65
N CYS A 193 13.13 7.53 -7.40
CA CYS A 193 12.81 8.96 -7.44
C CYS A 193 13.45 9.68 -6.24
N GLY A 194 13.78 10.97 -6.38
CA GLY A 194 14.52 11.74 -5.36
C GLY A 194 13.94 11.63 -3.94
N ASP A 195 12.62 11.86 -3.78
CA ASP A 195 11.89 11.65 -2.52
C ASP A 195 12.20 10.31 -1.84
N CYS A 196 12.21 9.22 -2.63
CA CYS A 196 12.43 7.88 -2.12
C CYS A 196 13.90 7.59 -1.84
N LEU A 197 14.82 8.19 -2.60
CA LEU A 197 16.25 8.06 -2.38
C LEU A 197 16.65 8.78 -1.08
N TYR A 198 16.28 10.06 -0.96
CA TYR A 198 16.59 10.91 0.18
C TYR A 198 15.98 10.36 1.48
N MET A 199 14.65 10.17 1.53
CA MET A 199 13.99 9.69 2.77
C MET A 199 14.47 8.31 3.22
N ARG A 200 14.90 7.43 2.29
CA ARG A 200 15.21 6.03 2.63
C ARG A 200 16.68 5.73 2.78
N TYR A 201 17.56 6.43 2.08
CA TYR A 201 18.99 6.15 2.04
C TYR A 201 19.81 7.36 2.48
N GLY A 202 19.38 8.58 2.16
CA GLY A 202 20.07 9.82 2.55
C GLY A 202 20.92 10.40 1.43
N GLU A 203 20.69 9.98 0.19
CA GLU A 203 21.42 10.39 -1.01
C GLU A 203 20.53 11.31 -1.86
N ASN A 204 21.16 12.26 -2.58
CA ASN A 204 20.47 13.14 -3.51
C ASN A 204 20.47 12.53 -4.94
N VAL A 205 19.35 12.65 -5.67
CA VAL A 205 19.22 12.08 -7.03
C VAL A 205 20.07 12.83 -8.05
N VAL A 206 20.33 14.13 -7.85
CA VAL A 206 21.22 14.91 -8.73
C VAL A 206 22.65 14.42 -8.59
N GLU A 207 23.16 14.31 -7.36
CA GLU A 207 24.49 13.79 -7.04
C GLU A 207 24.68 12.34 -7.55
N ALA A 208 23.66 11.49 -7.34
CA ALA A 208 23.66 10.12 -7.83
C ALA A 208 23.73 10.02 -9.36
N ASN A 209 23.03 10.90 -10.09
CA ASN A 209 23.06 10.92 -11.56
C ASN A 209 24.32 11.59 -12.14
N HIS A 210 24.92 12.55 -11.44
CA HIS A 210 26.22 13.12 -11.82
C HIS A 210 27.37 12.13 -11.60
N ASN A 211 27.25 11.23 -10.62
CA ASN A 211 28.26 10.23 -10.31
C ASN A 211 28.12 8.96 -11.18
N THR A 212 28.90 8.88 -12.26
CA THR A 212 28.95 7.71 -13.16
C THR A 212 29.35 6.39 -12.49
N LYS A 213 29.85 6.43 -11.25
CA LYS A 213 30.17 5.25 -10.43
C LYS A 213 29.07 4.90 -9.41
N TRP A 214 27.94 5.60 -9.40
CA TRP A 214 26.85 5.38 -8.45
C TRP A 214 26.21 3.99 -8.61
N THR A 215 26.32 3.20 -7.55
CA THR A 215 25.68 1.89 -7.40
C THR A 215 24.43 2.03 -6.52
N CYS A 216 23.30 1.47 -6.93
CA CYS A 216 22.03 1.59 -6.21
C CYS A 216 21.98 0.80 -4.88
N PRO A 217 21.09 1.15 -3.94
CA PRO A 217 20.94 0.45 -2.66
C PRO A 217 20.68 -1.07 -2.76
N PRO A 218 19.95 -1.61 -3.77
CA PRO A 218 19.91 -3.05 -4.02
C PRO A 218 21.27 -3.68 -4.36
N CYS A 219 22.09 -3.02 -5.18
CA CYS A 219 23.42 -3.50 -5.55
C CYS A 219 24.51 -3.24 -4.50
N ARG A 220 24.21 -2.45 -3.45
CA ARG A 220 24.96 -2.38 -2.18
C ARG A 220 24.37 -3.30 -1.09
N ASP A 221 23.32 -4.07 -1.41
CA ASP A 221 22.53 -4.93 -0.50
C ASP A 221 21.84 -4.25 0.70
N ILE A 222 21.99 -2.93 0.89
CA ILE A 222 21.35 -2.14 1.97
C ILE A 222 19.86 -1.80 1.73
N CYS A 223 19.25 -2.30 0.65
CA CYS A 223 17.88 -1.93 0.25
C CYS A 223 16.80 -2.26 1.31
N ASN A 224 16.17 -1.22 1.85
CA ASN A 224 15.10 -1.33 2.87
C ASN A 224 13.68 -1.49 2.27
N CYS A 225 13.55 -1.73 0.96
CA CYS A 225 12.24 -1.86 0.33
C CYS A 225 11.46 -3.10 0.81
N SER A 226 10.12 -3.00 0.80
CA SER A 226 9.20 -4.04 1.26
C SER A 226 9.17 -5.33 0.40
N ARG A 227 9.96 -5.42 -0.68
CA ARG A 227 10.22 -6.68 -1.42
C ARG A 227 11.57 -7.26 -0.98
N CYS A 228 12.67 -6.50 -1.07
CA CYS A 228 14.02 -6.93 -0.68
C CYS A 228 14.07 -7.45 0.77
N ARG A 229 13.51 -6.70 1.74
CA ARG A 229 13.47 -7.14 3.15
C ARG A 229 12.79 -8.50 3.34
N ARG A 230 11.64 -8.73 2.69
CA ARG A 230 10.96 -10.04 2.73
C ARG A 230 11.74 -11.14 2.02
N GLY A 231 12.51 -10.83 0.98
CA GLY A 231 13.45 -11.77 0.35
C GLY A 231 14.54 -12.24 1.31
N LYS A 232 15.00 -11.38 2.22
CA LYS A 232 15.94 -11.71 3.31
C LYS A 232 15.28 -12.34 4.55
N GLY A 233 13.96 -12.53 4.56
CA GLY A 233 13.20 -12.99 5.74
C GLY A 233 12.91 -11.91 6.79
N TRP A 234 13.22 -10.64 6.52
CA TRP A 234 13.01 -9.51 7.42
C TRP A 234 11.63 -8.85 7.26
N MET A 235 11.08 -8.32 8.36
CA MET A 235 9.80 -7.61 8.33
C MET A 235 9.90 -6.25 7.62
N PRO A 236 8.86 -5.80 6.90
CA PRO A 236 8.87 -4.50 6.21
C PRO A 236 8.91 -3.31 7.18
N THR A 237 9.84 -2.39 6.96
CA THR A 237 10.07 -1.17 7.77
C THR A 237 8.87 -0.20 7.84
N GLY A 238 7.91 -0.30 6.93
CA GLY A 238 6.76 0.62 6.88
C GLY A 238 7.13 2.05 6.47
N ASN A 239 6.37 3.05 6.94
CA ASN A 239 6.66 4.47 6.75
C ASN A 239 7.05 5.11 8.09
N ILE A 240 8.35 5.15 8.37
CA ILE A 240 8.90 5.65 9.64
C ILE A 240 9.76 6.90 9.47
N TYR A 241 9.92 7.46 8.26
CA TYR A 241 10.85 8.58 8.01
C TYR A 241 10.61 9.75 8.98
N SER A 242 9.37 10.21 9.14
CA SER A 242 9.04 11.28 10.10
C SER A 242 9.37 10.96 11.57
N LYS A 243 9.43 9.68 11.97
CA LYS A 243 9.92 9.27 13.30
C LYS A 243 11.46 9.26 13.34
N VAL A 244 12.09 8.75 12.29
CA VAL A 244 13.55 8.69 12.11
C VAL A 244 14.18 10.08 12.13
N SER A 245 13.60 11.05 11.40
CA SER A 245 14.07 12.44 11.39
C SER A 245 13.90 13.15 12.73
N LYS A 246 12.82 12.85 13.49
CA LYS A 246 12.67 13.35 14.88
C LYS A 246 13.78 12.84 15.81
N LEU A 247 14.37 11.69 15.51
CA LEU A 247 15.49 11.09 16.26
C LEU A 247 16.87 11.56 15.75
N GLY A 248 16.93 12.58 14.89
CA GLY A 248 18.20 13.14 14.38
C GLY A 248 18.91 12.33 13.29
N PHE A 249 18.31 11.24 12.79
CA PHE A 249 18.92 10.41 11.75
C PHE A 249 18.65 10.98 10.34
N LYS A 250 19.70 11.06 9.52
CA LYS A 250 19.65 11.51 8.11
C LYS A 250 18.59 10.77 7.28
N SER A 251 18.53 9.44 7.40
CA SER A 251 17.63 8.59 6.61
C SER A 251 17.19 7.32 7.33
N VAL A 252 16.19 6.63 6.78
CA VAL A 252 15.72 5.33 7.30
C VAL A 252 16.81 4.25 7.27
N ALA A 253 17.74 4.26 6.31
CA ALA A 253 18.84 3.29 6.26
C ALA A 253 19.86 3.54 7.39
N HIS A 254 20.24 4.79 7.64
CA HIS A 254 21.12 5.17 8.76
C HIS A 254 20.56 4.68 10.11
N TYR A 255 19.26 4.87 10.35
CA TYR A 255 18.60 4.37 11.56
C TYR A 255 18.62 2.84 11.67
N LEU A 256 18.30 2.13 10.58
CA LEU A 256 18.26 0.66 10.58
C LEU A 256 19.63 0.03 10.84
N ILE A 257 20.68 0.55 10.21
CA ILE A 257 22.04 0.00 10.36
C ILE A 257 22.55 0.28 11.77
N LYS A 258 22.55 1.54 12.23
CA LYS A 258 23.10 1.91 13.54
C LYS A 258 22.34 1.25 14.71
N ASN A 259 21.00 1.19 14.67
CA ASN A 259 20.18 0.57 15.72
C ASN A 259 20.11 -0.98 15.66
N ARG A 260 20.75 -1.60 14.65
CA ARG A 260 20.98 -3.06 14.63
C ARG A 260 22.41 -3.40 15.03
N ARG A 261 23.40 -2.59 14.64
CA ARG A 261 24.78 -2.68 15.17
C ARG A 261 24.84 -2.53 16.69
N SER A 262 24.24 -1.46 17.24
CA SER A 262 24.26 -1.21 18.69
C SER A 262 23.62 -2.33 19.54
N LYS A 263 22.75 -3.15 18.94
CA LYS A 263 22.12 -4.31 19.59
C LYS A 263 22.94 -5.60 19.49
N LEU A 264 23.97 -5.63 18.65
CA LEU A 264 24.96 -6.70 18.54
C LEU A 264 26.22 -6.34 19.33
N GLU A 265 26.61 -5.06 19.35
CA GLU A 265 27.71 -4.57 20.19
C GLU A 265 27.28 -4.53 21.67
N GLY A 266 26.00 -4.23 21.94
CA GLY A 266 25.41 -4.24 23.29
C GLY A 266 25.09 -5.61 23.90
N SER A 267 25.48 -6.73 23.29
CA SER A 267 25.49 -8.03 23.99
C SER A 267 26.79 -8.30 24.76
N ASP A 268 27.87 -7.57 24.42
CA ASP A 268 29.22 -7.86 24.91
C ASP A 268 29.90 -6.62 25.53
N ALA A 269 29.20 -5.49 25.63
CA ALA A 269 29.69 -4.24 26.22
C ALA A 269 28.71 -3.65 27.25
N GLU A 270 29.06 -3.76 28.53
CA GLU A 270 28.45 -2.92 29.57
C GLU A 270 28.98 -1.47 29.51
N ASN A 271 28.13 -0.53 29.91
CA ASN A 271 28.50 0.75 30.53
C ASN A 271 29.62 1.59 29.86
N ILE A 272 29.26 2.38 28.84
CA ILE A 272 29.90 3.67 28.59
C ILE A 272 28.84 4.77 28.65
N VAL A 273 28.98 5.65 29.65
CA VAL A 273 28.15 6.85 29.83
C VAL A 273 28.76 7.98 29.00
N PRO A 274 27.99 8.71 28.17
CA PRO A 274 28.46 9.94 27.55
C PRO A 274 28.69 11.02 28.62
N GLU A 275 29.91 11.54 28.70
CA GLU A 275 30.31 12.60 29.64
C GLU A 275 29.76 13.97 29.17
N GLU A 276 29.28 14.78 30.12
CA GLU A 276 28.76 16.13 29.85
C GLU A 276 29.89 17.08 29.44
N ILE A 277 29.69 17.90 28.40
CA ILE A 277 30.55 19.04 28.08
C ILE A 277 29.67 20.30 27.94
N SER A 278 30.09 21.37 28.60
CA SER A 278 29.30 22.54 28.96
C SER A 278 28.98 23.52 27.81
N GLU A 279 27.93 24.31 28.01
CA GLU A 279 27.42 25.36 27.13
C GLU A 279 28.37 26.57 26.99
N ALA A 280 28.35 27.22 25.82
CA ALA A 280 28.59 28.66 25.66
C ALA A 280 28.02 29.20 24.32
N GLU A 281 27.04 30.09 24.45
CA GLU A 281 26.61 31.23 23.60
C GLU A 281 27.46 31.61 22.36
N ALA A 282 26.96 32.09 21.22
CA ALA A 282 25.61 32.29 20.63
C ALA A 282 25.81 32.50 19.08
N SER A 283 24.95 33.03 18.19
CA SER A 283 23.65 33.75 18.21
C SER A 283 22.99 33.71 16.79
N ALA A 284 22.16 34.70 16.44
CA ALA A 284 21.60 35.05 15.11
C ALA A 284 20.47 34.17 14.51
N ASP A 285 19.25 34.61 14.79
CA ASP A 285 17.95 34.24 14.21
C ASP A 285 17.87 34.18 12.66
N THR A 286 17.12 33.21 12.13
CA THR A 286 16.21 33.40 10.98
C THR A 286 15.09 32.36 11.03
N THR A 287 13.83 32.80 11.11
CA THR A 287 12.64 31.93 11.10
C THR A 287 11.94 31.90 9.73
N PRO A 288 11.64 30.70 9.16
CA PRO A 288 10.72 30.58 8.04
C PRO A 288 9.28 30.37 8.52
N ASN A 289 8.37 31.22 8.06
CA ASN A 289 6.97 31.25 8.49
C ASN A 289 6.15 30.08 7.92
N ARG A 290 5.16 29.56 8.68
CA ARG A 290 4.32 28.42 8.24
C ARG A 290 2.89 28.88 7.88
N PRO A 291 2.47 28.83 6.60
CA PRO A 291 1.10 29.14 6.23
C PRO A 291 0.08 28.13 6.78
N THR A 292 -0.80 28.59 7.68
CA THR A 292 -1.93 27.81 8.20
C THR A 292 -3.10 27.84 7.20
N ARG A 293 -3.24 26.77 6.40
CA ARG A 293 -4.36 26.61 5.44
C ARG A 293 -5.73 26.60 6.13
N THR A 294 -6.43 27.74 6.14
CA THR A 294 -7.85 27.81 6.44
C THR A 294 -8.67 27.32 5.24
N ARG A 295 -9.68 26.47 5.46
CA ARG A 295 -10.58 26.01 4.40
C ARG A 295 -11.76 26.97 4.25
N ALA A 296 -11.68 27.91 3.32
CA ALA A 296 -12.79 28.76 2.95
C ALA A 296 -13.87 27.96 2.20
N SER A 297 -14.99 27.67 2.87
CA SER A 297 -16.14 27.00 2.25
C SER A 297 -16.92 27.97 1.36
N LYS A 298 -16.68 27.96 0.05
CA LYS A 298 -17.55 28.64 -0.93
C LYS A 298 -18.96 28.04 -0.90
N LYS A 299 -19.91 28.74 -0.27
CA LYS A 299 -21.33 28.58 -0.59
C LYS A 299 -21.54 28.98 -2.05
N ARG A 300 -22.35 28.23 -2.79
CA ARG A 300 -22.95 28.73 -4.03
C ARG A 300 -24.10 29.68 -3.67
N ALA A 301 -24.18 30.78 -4.42
CA ALA A 301 -25.46 31.34 -4.83
C ALA A 301 -25.84 30.68 -6.16
#